data_AF-A0A524I2Y3-F1
#
_entry.id   AF-A0A524I2Y3-F1
#
_cell.length_a   1.000
_cell.length_b   1.000
_cell.length_c   1.000
_cell.angle_alpha   90.00
_cell.angle_beta   90.00
_cell.angle_gamma   90.00
#
_symmetry.space_group_name_H-M   'P 1'
#
loop_
_entity.id
_entity.type
_entity.pdbx_description
1 polymer ?
#
loop_
_entity_poly.entity_id
_entity_poly.type
_entity_poly.pdbx_seq_one_letter_code
_entity_poly.pdbx_strand_id
1 'polypeptide(L)'
;MEDFLGYHSEWNLGSPGGWDYQRITQVIGKEVWKRLNEIKEIRVDLDFDHPLLYPIDGFVAMLLAAYRQREGSNPGVIAVVAEEETLKDVTENINLAKRLSEIEGITGVLLAPHELEWKNGRVCHKGNPVSLIFLDFNTDILLSLHRKQNLSPLLAAVREGRVINPRGTEPINVKSTFELITGPYRD
;
A
#
# COMPACT_ATOMS: atom_id res chain seq x y z
N MET A 1 -4.48 -16.72 37.03
CA MET A 1 -4.48 -15.91 35.79
C MET A 1 -3.13 -15.21 35.73
N GLU A 2 -2.03 -15.98 35.78
CA GLU A 2 -0.70 -15.45 36.11
C GLU A 2 0.29 -15.39 34.95
N ASP A 3 -0.02 -15.97 33.78
CA ASP A 3 0.93 -15.96 32.65
C ASP A 3 0.30 -15.36 31.40
N PHE A 4 0.18 -14.03 31.38
CA PHE A 4 -0.02 -13.31 30.13
C PHE A 4 1.33 -12.71 29.69
N LEU A 5 2.16 -13.54 29.06
CA LEU A 5 3.33 -13.07 28.33
C LEU A 5 2.81 -12.32 27.09
N GLY A 6 2.81 -10.99 27.17
CA GLY A 6 2.16 -10.06 26.23
C GLY A 6 2.80 -9.98 24.84
N TYR A 7 2.97 -11.10 24.16
CA TYR A 7 3.27 -11.12 22.73
C TYR A 7 1.96 -10.98 21.95
N HIS A 8 1.62 -9.73 21.60
CA HIS A 8 0.51 -9.45 20.70
C HIS A 8 1.01 -9.23 19.30
N SER A 9 0.48 -10.02 18.38
CA SER A 9 0.59 -9.79 16.95
C SER A 9 -0.79 -9.44 16.40
N GLU A 10 -0.82 -8.75 15.28
CA GLU A 10 -2.04 -8.42 14.55
C GLU A 10 -1.77 -8.56 13.04
N TRP A 11 -2.82 -8.77 12.27
CA TRP A 11 -2.74 -8.81 10.82
C TRP A 11 -3.37 -7.56 10.21
N ASN A 12 -2.55 -6.61 9.80
CA ASN A 12 -3.05 -5.38 9.18
C ASN A 12 -3.55 -5.62 7.75
N LEU A 13 -4.87 -5.79 7.60
CA LEU A 13 -5.54 -6.20 6.35
C LEU A 13 -6.52 -5.15 5.78
N GLY A 14 -6.38 -3.86 6.14
CA GLY A 14 -7.20 -2.78 5.59
C GLY A 14 -6.48 -2.00 4.49
N SER A 15 -5.55 -1.15 4.94
CA SER A 15 -4.50 -0.57 4.11
C SER A 15 -3.20 -0.81 4.87
N PRO A 16 -2.43 -1.86 4.54
CA PRO A 16 -1.07 -1.93 5.06
C PRO A 16 -0.36 -0.61 4.68
N GLY A 17 0.65 -0.22 5.44
CA GLY A 17 1.43 0.99 5.19
C GLY A 17 2.83 0.79 5.76
N GLY A 18 3.68 1.80 5.61
CA GLY A 18 5.05 1.79 6.14
C GLY A 18 6.07 1.10 5.25
N TRP A 19 5.72 0.66 4.04
CA TRP A 19 6.68 0.03 3.12
C TRP A 19 7.76 1.00 2.62
N ASP A 20 7.43 2.28 2.40
CA ASP A 20 8.39 3.29 1.96
C ASP A 20 9.08 3.93 3.16
N TYR A 21 8.37 4.11 4.28
CA TYR A 21 9.00 4.54 5.53
C TYR A 21 10.05 3.54 6.01
N GLN A 22 9.81 2.24 5.85
CA GLN A 22 10.81 1.21 6.12
C GLN A 22 12.05 1.42 5.26
N ARG A 23 11.90 1.60 3.93
CA ARG A 23 13.03 1.91 3.03
C ARG A 23 13.79 3.15 3.49
N ILE A 24 13.08 4.25 3.77
CA ILE A 24 13.70 5.52 4.22
C ILE A 24 14.54 5.27 5.48
N THR A 25 13.98 4.51 6.43
CA THR A 25 14.67 4.15 7.67
C THR A 25 15.93 3.33 7.41
N GLN A 26 15.89 2.40 6.46
CA GLN A 26 17.08 1.62 6.07
C GLN A 26 18.18 2.50 5.46
N VAL A 27 17.81 3.42 4.57
CA VAL A 27 18.77 4.35 3.95
C VAL A 27 19.43 5.22 5.02
N ILE A 28 18.65 5.79 5.94
CA ILE A 28 19.18 6.61 7.03
C ILE A 28 20.07 5.75 7.96
N GLY A 29 19.59 4.56 8.35
CA GLY A 29 20.31 3.63 9.22
C GLY A 29 21.67 3.24 8.66
N LYS A 30 21.73 2.94 7.36
CA LYS A 30 22.97 2.62 6.64
C LYS A 30 23.99 3.75 6.71
N GLU A 31 23.57 4.99 6.46
CA GLU A 31 24.46 6.16 6.50
C GLU A 31 24.94 6.46 7.93
N VAL A 32 24.06 6.34 8.93
CA VAL A 32 24.46 6.47 10.34
C VAL A 32 25.45 5.36 10.74
N TRP A 33 25.20 4.11 10.34
CA TRP A 33 26.07 2.97 10.65
C TRP A 33 27.48 3.14 10.09
N LYS A 34 27.59 3.59 8.83
CA LYS A 34 28.88 3.93 8.21
C LYS A 34 29.62 4.99 9.02
N ARG A 35 28.93 6.08 9.38
CA ARG A 35 29.54 7.20 10.11
C ARG A 35 30.01 6.80 11.51
N LEU A 36 29.28 5.93 12.19
CA LEU A 36 29.70 5.40 13.50
C LEU A 36 30.98 4.56 13.38
N ASN A 37 31.08 3.71 12.35
CA ASN A 37 32.26 2.89 12.11
C ASN A 37 33.52 3.70 11.77
N GLU A 38 33.37 4.89 11.16
CA GLU A 38 34.47 5.83 10.95
C GLU A 38 34.99 6.43 12.27
N ILE A 39 34.13 6.59 13.28
CA ILE A 39 34.50 7.14 14.59
C ILE A 39 35.13 6.05 15.46
N LYS A 40 34.50 4.88 15.49
CA LYS A 40 34.94 3.71 16.26
C LYS A 40 34.48 2.47 15.53
N GLU A 41 35.43 1.61 15.17
CA GLU A 41 35.11 0.33 14.55
C GLU A 41 34.15 -0.48 15.44
N ILE A 42 32.92 -0.68 14.94
CA ILE A 42 31.91 -1.56 15.51
C ILE A 42 32.04 -2.84 14.70
N ARG A 43 32.70 -3.86 15.25
CA ARG A 43 33.02 -5.14 14.58
C ARG A 43 31.80 -6.04 14.37
N VAL A 44 30.73 -5.46 13.86
CA VAL A 44 29.48 -6.11 13.48
C VAL A 44 29.23 -5.72 12.03
N ASP A 45 29.05 -6.72 11.18
CA ASP A 45 28.68 -6.50 9.79
C ASP A 45 27.16 -6.56 9.66
N LEU A 46 26.55 -5.52 9.10
CA LEU A 46 25.11 -5.40 8.93
C LEU A 46 24.79 -5.17 7.46
N ASP A 47 23.95 -6.04 6.90
CA ASP A 47 23.42 -5.89 5.55
C ASP A 47 22.16 -5.02 5.55
N PHE A 48 22.33 -3.74 5.27
CA PHE A 48 21.23 -2.78 5.10
C PHE A 48 20.59 -2.82 3.71
N ASP A 49 21.13 -3.62 2.78
CA ASP A 49 20.65 -3.73 1.40
C ASP A 49 19.83 -5.01 1.17
N HIS A 50 19.63 -5.81 2.22
CA HIS A 50 18.87 -7.06 2.12
C HIS A 50 17.45 -6.78 1.57
N PRO A 51 16.99 -7.48 0.51
CA PRO A 51 15.71 -7.17 -0.14
C PRO A 51 14.47 -7.19 0.77
N LEU A 52 14.47 -8.01 1.82
CA LEU A 52 13.39 -8.04 2.82
C LEU A 52 13.23 -6.72 3.58
N LEU A 53 14.24 -5.86 3.58
CA LEU A 53 14.20 -4.55 4.21
C LEU A 53 13.68 -3.45 3.27
N TYR A 54 13.38 -3.81 2.01
CA TYR A 54 12.83 -2.92 0.97
C TYR A 54 11.47 -3.43 0.48
N PRO A 55 10.46 -3.54 1.35
CA PRO A 55 9.16 -4.13 1.01
C PRO A 55 8.42 -3.40 -0.12
N ILE A 56 8.75 -2.12 -0.35
CA ILE A 56 8.22 -1.34 -1.48
C ILE A 56 8.50 -2.00 -2.83
N ASP A 57 9.65 -2.66 -3.02
CA ASP A 57 9.99 -3.27 -4.30
C ASP A 57 9.09 -4.48 -4.59
N GLY A 58 8.87 -5.33 -3.57
CA GLY A 58 7.91 -6.42 -3.65
C GLY A 58 6.48 -5.93 -3.85
N PHE A 59 6.10 -4.85 -3.18
CA PHE A 59 4.77 -4.27 -3.31
C PHE A 59 4.50 -3.72 -4.71
N VAL A 60 5.44 -2.96 -5.27
CA VAL A 60 5.36 -2.47 -6.66
C VAL A 60 5.31 -3.64 -7.65
N ALA A 61 6.11 -4.69 -7.43
CA ALA A 61 6.07 -5.90 -8.26
C ALA A 61 4.71 -6.60 -8.20
N MET A 62 4.08 -6.68 -7.03
CA MET A 62 2.73 -7.23 -6.89
C MET A 62 1.67 -6.42 -7.64
N LEU A 63 1.70 -5.08 -7.52
CA LEU A 63 0.78 -4.21 -8.26
C LEU A 63 0.98 -4.34 -9.77
N LEU A 64 2.24 -4.40 -10.22
CA LEU A 64 2.54 -4.60 -11.63
C LEU A 64 2.07 -5.98 -12.11
N ALA A 65 2.25 -7.05 -11.33
CA ALA A 65 1.77 -8.37 -11.69
C ALA A 65 0.24 -8.41 -11.84
N ALA A 66 -0.48 -7.81 -10.89
CA ALA A 66 -1.94 -7.69 -10.95
C ALA A 66 -2.40 -6.87 -12.17
N TYR A 67 -1.70 -5.78 -12.47
CA TYR A 67 -1.93 -4.99 -13.69
C TYR A 67 -1.71 -5.84 -14.95
N ARG A 68 -0.57 -6.54 -15.06
CA ARG A 68 -0.21 -7.35 -16.24
C ARG A 68 -1.16 -8.52 -16.45
N GLN A 69 -1.68 -9.12 -15.38
CA GLN A 69 -2.71 -10.15 -15.48
C GLN A 69 -4.01 -9.63 -16.11
N ARG A 70 -4.33 -8.34 -15.88
CA ARG A 70 -5.56 -7.71 -16.38
C ARG A 70 -5.39 -7.11 -17.78
N GLU A 71 -4.32 -6.36 -18.00
CA GLU A 71 -4.15 -5.51 -19.20
C GLU A 71 -3.03 -6.02 -20.14
N GLY A 72 -2.33 -7.09 -19.78
CA GLY A 72 -1.19 -7.61 -20.54
C GLY A 72 -0.01 -6.63 -20.58
N SER A 73 0.73 -6.63 -21.69
CA SER A 73 1.88 -5.73 -21.89
C SER A 73 1.50 -4.30 -22.32
N ASN A 74 0.20 -3.97 -22.35
CA ASN A 74 -0.25 -2.64 -22.79
C ASN A 74 0.24 -1.54 -21.84
N PRO A 75 0.35 -0.28 -22.32
CA PRO A 75 0.49 0.87 -21.45
C PRO A 75 -0.79 1.15 -20.67
N GLY A 76 -0.69 1.75 -19.48
CA GLY A 76 -1.88 2.10 -18.70
C GLY A 76 -1.61 2.84 -17.40
N VAL A 77 -2.68 3.08 -16.66
CA VAL A 77 -2.65 3.88 -15.43
C VAL A 77 -2.86 2.99 -14.22
N ILE A 78 -1.97 3.11 -13.23
CA ILE A 78 -2.15 2.57 -11.88
C ILE A 78 -2.35 3.76 -10.94
N ALA A 79 -3.51 3.82 -10.30
CA ALA A 79 -3.85 4.91 -9.39
C ALA A 79 -3.60 4.51 -7.93
N VAL A 80 -2.91 5.38 -7.20
CA VAL A 80 -2.89 5.44 -5.74
C VAL A 80 -3.98 6.42 -5.34
N VAL A 81 -4.97 5.95 -4.60
CA VAL A 81 -6.14 6.75 -4.21
C VAL A 81 -6.13 6.92 -2.70
N ALA A 82 -6.09 8.17 -2.24
CA ALA A 82 -6.03 8.52 -0.82
C ALA A 82 -7.00 9.68 -0.49
N GLU A 83 -7.18 10.00 0.78
CA GLU A 83 -7.99 11.15 1.21
C GLU A 83 -7.41 12.46 0.65
N GLU A 84 -8.27 13.40 0.24
CA GLU A 84 -7.86 14.63 -0.47
C GLU A 84 -6.87 15.46 0.35
N GLU A 85 -7.13 15.57 1.65
CA GLU A 85 -6.28 16.25 2.62
C GLU A 85 -4.88 15.63 2.74
N THR A 86 -4.72 14.34 2.40
CA THR A 86 -3.45 13.61 2.58
C THR A 86 -2.56 13.62 1.34
N LEU A 87 -3.07 14.02 0.17
CA LEU A 87 -2.38 13.86 -1.12
C LEU A 87 -1.03 14.58 -1.20
N LYS A 88 -0.83 15.63 -0.41
CA LYS A 88 0.39 16.44 -0.40
C LYS A 88 1.35 16.10 0.74
N ASP A 89 0.88 15.39 1.76
CA ASP A 89 1.59 15.22 3.02
C ASP A 89 2.07 13.78 3.23
N VAL A 90 1.36 12.79 2.69
CA VAL A 90 1.74 11.38 2.82
C VAL A 90 2.81 11.04 1.79
N THR A 91 4.06 11.16 2.23
CA THR A 91 5.26 10.93 1.41
C THR A 91 5.27 9.53 0.78
N GLU A 92 4.80 8.51 1.50
CA GLU A 92 4.73 7.13 1.02
C GLU A 92 3.87 6.98 -0.24
N ASN A 93 2.68 7.60 -0.28
CA ASN A 93 1.79 7.58 -1.44
C ASN A 93 2.36 8.35 -2.63
N ILE A 94 2.98 9.50 -2.36
CA ILE A 94 3.65 10.32 -3.38
C ILE A 94 4.78 9.51 -4.03
N ASN A 95 5.59 8.83 -3.23
CA ASN A 95 6.72 8.05 -3.72
C ASN A 95 6.26 6.79 -4.45
N LEU A 96 5.17 6.14 -4.01
CA LEU A 96 4.58 5.00 -4.71
C LEU A 96 4.12 5.39 -6.12
N ALA A 97 3.36 6.48 -6.26
CA ALA A 97 2.91 6.96 -7.58
C ALA A 97 4.08 7.33 -8.51
N LYS A 98 5.14 7.94 -7.96
CA LYS A 98 6.37 8.23 -8.72
C LYS A 98 7.07 6.95 -9.19
N ARG A 99 7.31 6.00 -8.28
CA ARG A 99 7.93 4.70 -8.59
C ARG A 99 7.16 3.92 -9.65
N LEU A 100 5.84 3.91 -9.58
CA LEU A 100 5.01 3.29 -10.63
C LEU A 100 5.22 3.95 -11.99
N SER A 101 5.43 5.27 -12.04
CA SER A 101 5.71 6.02 -13.28
C SER A 101 7.12 5.83 -13.82
N GLU A 102 8.05 5.28 -13.04
CA GLU A 102 9.40 4.92 -13.49
C GLU A 102 9.39 3.63 -14.32
N ILE A 103 8.29 2.86 -14.29
CA ILE A 103 8.13 1.62 -15.05
C ILE A 103 7.67 1.95 -16.47
N GLU A 104 8.38 1.42 -17.47
CA GLU A 104 8.03 1.64 -18.87
C GLU A 104 6.57 1.23 -19.19
N GLY A 105 5.84 2.18 -19.78
CA GLY A 105 4.43 2.00 -20.15
C GLY A 105 3.44 2.16 -19.01
N ILE A 106 3.87 2.41 -17.77
CA ILE A 106 2.97 2.64 -16.64
C ILE A 106 2.97 4.11 -16.26
N THR A 107 1.77 4.66 -16.09
CA THR A 107 1.56 5.98 -15.50
C THR A 107 1.02 5.79 -14.09
N GLY A 108 1.84 6.10 -13.09
CA GLY A 108 1.43 6.17 -11.70
C GLY A 108 0.77 7.52 -11.39
N VAL A 109 -0.40 7.51 -10.76
CA VAL A 109 -1.09 8.74 -10.35
C VAL A 109 -1.48 8.69 -8.89
N LEU A 110 -1.42 9.82 -8.20
CA LEU A 110 -1.97 10.01 -6.85
C LEU A 110 -3.16 10.97 -6.94
N LEU A 111 -4.33 10.55 -6.45
CA LEU A 111 -5.57 11.32 -6.59
C LEU A 111 -6.59 11.04 -5.47
N ALA A 112 -7.52 11.95 -5.28
CA ALA A 112 -8.67 11.77 -4.41
C ALA A 112 -9.79 10.97 -5.09
N PRO A 113 -10.63 10.23 -4.35
CA PRO A 113 -11.69 9.40 -4.91
C PRO A 113 -12.66 10.09 -5.87
N HIS A 114 -12.98 11.37 -5.63
CA HIS A 114 -13.92 12.14 -6.44
C HIS A 114 -13.30 12.67 -7.75
N GLU A 115 -11.98 12.56 -7.93
CA GLU A 115 -11.31 12.86 -9.20
C GLU A 115 -11.43 11.72 -10.22
N LEU A 116 -11.94 10.56 -9.80
CA LEU A 116 -12.28 9.48 -10.72
C LEU A 116 -13.55 9.81 -11.50
N GLU A 117 -13.52 9.53 -12.79
CA GLU A 117 -14.58 9.80 -13.74
C GLU A 117 -15.12 8.48 -14.31
N TRP A 118 -16.38 8.47 -14.73
CA TRP A 118 -16.93 7.41 -15.58
C TRP A 118 -17.02 7.90 -17.02
N LYS A 119 -16.20 7.34 -17.92
CA LYS A 119 -16.14 7.76 -19.32
C LYS A 119 -15.98 6.56 -20.24
N ASN A 120 -16.77 6.52 -21.32
CA ASN A 120 -16.74 5.44 -22.31
C ASN A 120 -16.86 4.03 -21.70
N GLY A 121 -17.70 3.89 -20.67
CA GLY A 121 -17.92 2.62 -19.98
C GLY A 121 -16.75 2.13 -19.13
N ARG A 122 -15.82 3.02 -18.76
CA ARG A 122 -14.67 2.70 -17.91
C ARG A 122 -14.46 3.79 -16.86
N VAL A 123 -13.81 3.40 -15.76
CA VAL A 123 -13.28 4.33 -14.76
C VAL A 123 -12.02 4.99 -15.31
N CYS A 124 -11.98 6.32 -15.25
CA CYS A 124 -10.91 7.13 -15.83
C CYS A 124 -10.41 8.20 -14.83
N HIS A 125 -9.22 8.74 -15.10
CA HIS A 125 -8.71 9.95 -14.47
C HIS A 125 -8.23 10.90 -15.57
N LYS A 126 -8.79 12.12 -15.63
CA LYS A 126 -8.52 13.10 -16.69
C LYS A 126 -8.71 12.50 -18.09
N GLY A 127 -9.76 11.71 -18.25
CA GLY A 127 -10.09 10.98 -19.48
C GLY A 127 -9.25 9.74 -19.79
N ASN A 128 -8.19 9.42 -19.03
CA ASN A 128 -7.39 8.21 -19.23
C ASN A 128 -7.94 7.03 -18.44
N PRO A 129 -8.17 5.85 -19.06
CA PRO A 129 -8.66 4.67 -18.34
C PRO A 129 -7.72 4.24 -17.20
N VAL A 130 -8.28 4.05 -16.01
CA VAL A 130 -7.57 3.54 -14.84
C VAL A 130 -7.67 2.02 -14.83
N SER A 131 -6.51 1.37 -14.93
CA SER A 131 -6.43 -0.09 -15.04
C SER A 131 -6.51 -0.76 -13.67
N LEU A 132 -5.80 -0.20 -12.70
CA LEU A 132 -5.65 -0.71 -11.34
C LEU A 132 -5.68 0.44 -10.33
N ILE A 133 -6.23 0.18 -9.14
CA ILE A 133 -6.31 1.14 -8.04
C ILE A 133 -5.75 0.50 -6.78
N PHE A 134 -4.76 1.13 -6.15
CA PHE A 134 -4.43 0.90 -4.74
C PHE A 134 -5.12 1.99 -3.90
N LEU A 135 -5.88 1.60 -2.87
CA LEU A 135 -6.74 2.50 -2.10
C LEU A 135 -6.20 2.65 -0.66
N ASP A 136 -5.60 3.78 -0.33
CA ASP A 136 -4.90 3.99 0.94
C ASP A 136 -5.80 4.58 2.06
N PHE A 137 -6.89 3.90 2.35
CA PHE A 137 -7.72 4.16 3.53
C PHE A 137 -8.61 2.94 3.79
N ASN A 138 -9.30 2.85 4.92
CA ASN A 138 -10.14 1.69 5.25
C ASN A 138 -11.60 1.84 4.75
N THR A 139 -12.46 0.86 5.06
CA THR A 139 -13.86 0.87 4.61
C THR A 139 -14.70 1.94 5.32
N ASP A 140 -14.37 2.30 6.55
CA ASP A 140 -15.08 3.35 7.29
C ASP A 140 -14.86 4.74 6.66
N ILE A 141 -13.62 5.03 6.26
CA ILE A 141 -13.29 6.24 5.51
C ILE A 141 -14.01 6.24 4.15
N LEU A 142 -14.00 5.12 3.43
CA LEU A 142 -14.75 4.99 2.17
C LEU A 142 -16.24 5.33 2.36
N LEU A 143 -16.87 4.81 3.43
CA LEU A 143 -18.27 5.08 3.76
C LEU A 143 -18.51 6.55 4.15
N SER A 144 -17.60 7.14 4.92
CA SER A 144 -17.64 8.56 5.29
C SER A 144 -17.59 9.48 4.06
N LEU A 145 -16.66 9.19 3.14
CA LEU A 145 -16.50 9.93 1.89
C LEU A 145 -17.72 9.76 0.97
N HIS A 146 -18.29 8.54 0.89
CA HIS A 146 -19.48 8.28 0.05
C HIS A 146 -20.70 9.12 0.45
N ARG A 147 -20.81 9.48 1.74
CA ARG A 147 -21.91 10.35 2.22
C ARG A 147 -21.73 11.81 1.81
N LYS A 148 -20.50 12.23 1.48
CA LYS A 148 -20.15 13.62 1.19
C LYS A 148 -19.90 13.88 -0.30
N GLN A 149 -19.42 12.87 -1.02
CA GLN A 149 -18.95 13.00 -2.40
C GLN A 149 -19.55 11.89 -3.27
N ASN A 150 -19.69 12.16 -4.57
CA ASN A 150 -20.09 11.13 -5.52
C ASN A 150 -18.93 10.17 -5.79
N LEU A 151 -18.98 8.99 -5.17
CA LEU A 151 -17.98 7.92 -5.36
C LEU A 151 -18.41 6.84 -6.35
N SER A 152 -19.44 7.09 -7.19
CA SER A 152 -19.93 6.10 -8.14
C SER A 152 -18.82 5.48 -9.02
N PRO A 153 -17.82 6.26 -9.52
CA PRO A 153 -16.71 5.70 -10.29
C PRO A 153 -15.81 4.76 -9.47
N LEU A 154 -15.48 5.13 -8.22
CA LEU A 154 -14.69 4.26 -7.34
C LEU A 154 -15.44 2.96 -7.00
N LEU A 155 -16.74 3.05 -6.70
CA LEU A 155 -17.57 1.88 -6.43
C LEU A 155 -17.70 0.97 -7.67
N ALA A 156 -17.72 1.53 -8.88
CA ALA A 156 -17.67 0.75 -10.10
C ALA A 156 -16.31 0.03 -10.27
N ALA A 157 -15.19 0.71 -9.98
CA ALA A 157 -13.87 0.08 -9.98
C ALA A 157 -13.77 -1.11 -9.00
N VAL A 158 -14.39 -0.99 -7.82
CA VAL A 158 -14.50 -2.10 -6.85
C VAL A 158 -15.27 -3.27 -7.46
N ARG A 159 -16.45 -3.03 -8.06
CA ARG A 159 -17.27 -4.08 -8.70
C ARG A 159 -16.56 -4.76 -9.87
N GLU A 160 -15.71 -4.03 -10.59
CA GLU A 160 -14.89 -4.55 -11.68
C GLU A 160 -13.60 -5.25 -11.21
N GLY A 161 -13.35 -5.30 -9.90
CA GLY A 161 -12.16 -5.91 -9.29
C GLY A 161 -10.86 -5.16 -9.58
N ARG A 162 -10.92 -3.85 -9.86
CA ARG A 162 -9.73 -3.02 -10.16
C ARG A 162 -9.01 -2.52 -8.90
N VAL A 163 -9.69 -2.53 -7.77
CA VAL A 163 -9.11 -2.11 -6.48
C VAL A 163 -8.33 -3.28 -5.89
N ILE A 164 -7.03 -3.10 -5.69
CA ILE A 164 -6.11 -4.06 -5.08
C ILE A 164 -5.82 -3.60 -3.66
N ASN A 165 -6.66 -4.05 -2.77
CA ASN A 165 -6.43 -4.04 -1.33
C ASN A 165 -6.87 -5.41 -0.82
N PRO A 166 -6.44 -5.81 0.38
CA PRO A 166 -7.05 -6.91 1.12
C PRO A 166 -8.52 -6.62 1.55
N ARG A 167 -9.31 -5.91 0.72
CA ARG A 167 -10.71 -5.58 1.00
C ARG A 167 -11.54 -6.85 1.17
N GLY A 168 -12.44 -6.80 2.14
CA GLY A 168 -13.24 -7.94 2.57
C GLY A 168 -12.52 -8.86 3.55
N THR A 169 -11.23 -8.63 3.83
CA THR A 169 -10.47 -9.37 4.85
C THR A 169 -10.27 -8.56 6.13
N GLU A 170 -10.75 -7.31 6.18
CA GLU A 170 -10.79 -6.51 7.41
C GLU A 170 -11.46 -7.22 8.60
N PRO A 171 -12.53 -8.04 8.42
CA PRO A 171 -13.09 -8.82 9.52
C PRO A 171 -12.10 -9.84 10.13
N ILE A 172 -11.07 -10.25 9.39
CA ILE A 172 -10.02 -11.19 9.87
C ILE A 172 -8.94 -10.44 10.66
N ASN A 173 -8.80 -9.12 10.48
CA ASN A 173 -7.85 -8.28 11.22
C ASN A 173 -8.17 -8.19 12.72
N VAL A 174 -9.41 -8.48 13.14
CA VAL A 174 -9.77 -8.33 14.56
C VAL A 174 -8.89 -9.24 15.44
N LYS A 175 -8.34 -8.66 16.52
CA LYS A 175 -7.37 -9.35 17.40
C LYS A 175 -7.91 -10.69 17.93
N SER A 176 -9.22 -10.76 18.19
CA SER A 176 -9.89 -11.99 18.62
C SER A 176 -9.87 -13.09 17.56
N THR A 177 -9.90 -12.76 16.28
CA THR A 177 -9.77 -13.74 15.20
C THR A 177 -8.34 -14.27 15.11
N PHE A 178 -7.34 -13.40 15.30
CA PHE A 178 -5.95 -13.85 15.44
C PHE A 178 -5.82 -14.85 16.60
N GLU A 179 -6.31 -14.49 17.79
CA GLU A 179 -6.27 -15.37 18.97
C GLU A 179 -7.04 -16.69 18.78
N LEU A 180 -8.19 -16.66 18.10
CA LEU A 180 -8.96 -17.87 17.78
C LEU A 180 -8.16 -18.82 16.89
N ILE A 181 -7.41 -18.28 15.92
CA ILE A 181 -6.60 -19.06 14.99
C ILE A 181 -5.31 -19.56 15.66
N THR A 182 -4.62 -18.72 16.43
CA THR A 182 -3.31 -19.05 17.01
C THR A 182 -3.40 -19.72 18.38
N GLY A 183 -4.53 -19.61 19.08
CA GLY A 183 -4.74 -20.16 20.41
C GLY A 183 -4.41 -21.66 20.55
N PRO A 184 -4.81 -22.53 19.60
CA PRO A 184 -4.44 -23.94 19.62
C PRO A 184 -2.93 -24.24 19.46
N TYR A 185 -2.11 -23.26 19.08
CA TYR A 185 -0.67 -23.40 18.85
C TYR A 185 0.18 -22.71 19.95
N ARG A 186 -0.40 -22.48 21.14
CA ARG A 186 0.30 -21.83 22.26
C ARG A 186 1.32 -22.72 22.98
N ASP A 187 1.34 -24.01 22.69
CA ASP A 187 2.21 -25.02 23.34
C ASP A 187 3.33 -25.51 22.40
#